data_AF-A0A9P0ME29-F1
#
_entry.id   AF-A0A9P0ME29-F1
#
_cell.length_a   1.000
_cell.length_b   1.000
_cell.length_c   1.000
_cell.angle_alpha   90.00
_cell.angle_beta   90.00
_cell.angle_gamma   90.00
#
_symmetry.space_group_name_H-M   'P 1'
#
loop_
_entity.id
_entity.type
_entity.pdbx_description
1 polymer ?
#
loop_
_entity_poly.entity_id
_entity_poly.type
_entity_poly.pdbx_seq_one_letter_code
_entity_poly.pdbx_strand_id
1 'polypeptide(L)'
;MENFRWVIQKKIYVGEECVTASLSQMSGLIKCQILPNQNLYHPVLPSKMNNKLMFVNCQKCGEDFVREECQHSIQERSLKGTWVIEEVLKAIEKGYQIIETYEIWEYDTIQLSKDQEGLFSGMMNKFLQIKQQASGWPKHCLTDEEKNRYIDAFLDREDIKLEFSKIIENPCLRSLAKLMLNSFWGKFAQKENQNKTSIVRDCGEFFDMLTNPSIHVNTVLPVNEETLLITWEFREEAYDVSSTVNVVLASYVTALARLKLYSFLEKVEERAVYVDTDSCIYISRKGLDDISTGDFIGDMTDELNGGFISEFVSGGPKNYAYKYTTLSGEEQIV
;
A
#
# COMPACT_ATOMS: atom_id res chain seq x y z
N MET A 1 -15.72 0.53 6.43
CA MET A 1 -14.51 -0.07 5.83
C MET A 1 -14.63 -1.57 5.87
N GLU A 2 -14.12 -2.22 4.84
CA GLU A 2 -14.35 -3.62 4.52
C GLU A 2 -13.27 -4.48 5.19
N ASN A 3 -13.68 -5.46 6.01
CA ASN A 3 -12.77 -6.36 6.71
C ASN A 3 -13.05 -7.81 6.27
N PHE A 4 -12.03 -8.47 5.70
CA PHE A 4 -12.11 -9.77 5.03
C PHE A 4 -11.90 -10.98 5.98
N ARG A 5 -12.60 -12.11 5.73
CA ARG A 5 -12.28 -13.47 6.21
C ARG A 5 -12.23 -14.44 5.02
N TRP A 6 -11.06 -15.07 4.86
CA TRP A 6 -10.68 -16.21 4.03
C TRP A 6 -10.89 -16.12 2.52
N VAL A 7 -9.91 -16.72 1.85
CA VAL A 7 -9.66 -16.79 0.42
C VAL A 7 -9.46 -18.28 0.18
N ILE A 8 -10.55 -19.05 0.06
CA ILE A 8 -10.42 -20.41 -0.47
C ILE A 8 -10.23 -20.20 -1.97
N GLN A 9 -9.08 -20.64 -2.47
CA GLN A 9 -8.85 -20.68 -3.90
C GLN A 9 -9.91 -21.58 -4.51
N LYS A 10 -10.89 -20.95 -5.15
CA LYS A 10 -12.07 -21.61 -5.64
C LYS A 10 -11.75 -22.28 -6.96
N LYS A 11 -11.13 -21.52 -7.87
CA LYS A 11 -10.83 -21.97 -9.21
C LYS A 11 -9.69 -21.18 -9.83
N ILE A 12 -8.86 -21.86 -10.62
CA ILE A 12 -7.91 -21.24 -11.54
C ILE A 12 -8.46 -21.38 -12.95
N TYR A 13 -8.47 -20.29 -13.70
CA TYR A 13 -8.77 -20.27 -15.13
C TYR A 13 -7.45 -20.03 -15.87
N VAL A 14 -7.19 -20.82 -16.92
CA VAL A 14 -5.98 -20.71 -17.75
C VAL A 14 -6.37 -20.76 -19.23
N GLY A 15 -5.78 -19.91 -20.05
CA GLY A 15 -5.99 -19.90 -21.50
C GLY A 15 -7.44 -19.53 -21.88
N GLU A 16 -8.07 -20.34 -22.73
CA GLU A 16 -9.40 -20.06 -23.29
C GLU A 16 -10.51 -19.97 -22.22
N GLU A 17 -10.32 -20.62 -21.07
CA GLU A 17 -11.29 -20.57 -19.96
C GLU A 17 -11.41 -19.19 -19.32
N CYS A 18 -10.38 -18.33 -19.48
CA CYS A 18 -10.38 -16.96 -18.94
C CYS A 18 -11.49 -16.08 -19.56
N VAL A 19 -11.94 -16.36 -20.78
CA VAL A 19 -12.96 -15.57 -21.50
C VAL A 19 -14.37 -15.84 -20.99
N THR A 20 -14.61 -17.02 -20.41
CA THR A 20 -15.94 -17.40 -19.88
C THR A 20 -16.31 -16.71 -18.56
N ALA A 21 -15.36 -16.02 -17.93
CA ALA A 21 -15.51 -15.48 -16.58
C ALA A 21 -15.76 -13.95 -16.63
N SER A 22 -16.91 -13.49 -16.14
CA SER A 22 -17.22 -12.06 -16.03
C SER A 22 -16.40 -11.45 -14.89
N LEU A 23 -15.31 -10.73 -15.21
CA LEU A 23 -14.42 -10.11 -14.21
C LEU A 23 -15.15 -9.24 -13.18
N SER A 24 -16.25 -8.59 -13.57
CA SER A 24 -17.07 -7.77 -12.68
C SER A 24 -17.82 -8.54 -11.59
N GLN A 25 -17.91 -9.87 -11.71
CA GLN A 25 -18.62 -10.76 -10.79
C GLN A 25 -17.65 -11.61 -9.96
N MET A 26 -16.36 -11.31 -10.02
CA MET A 26 -15.31 -12.11 -9.42
C MET A 26 -14.42 -11.26 -8.54
N SER A 27 -13.91 -11.88 -7.48
CA SER A 27 -12.78 -11.38 -6.72
C SER A 27 -11.60 -12.32 -6.94
N GLY A 28 -10.44 -11.76 -7.25
CA GLY A 28 -9.33 -12.57 -7.68
C GLY A 28 -8.03 -11.83 -7.90
N LEU A 29 -7.03 -12.61 -8.32
CA LEU A 29 -5.87 -12.09 -9.02
C LEU A 29 -6.00 -12.41 -10.50
N ILE A 30 -5.57 -11.50 -11.36
CA ILE A 30 -5.54 -11.69 -12.80
C ILE A 30 -4.13 -11.42 -13.32
N LYS A 31 -3.62 -12.35 -14.12
CA LYS A 31 -2.41 -12.19 -14.92
C LYS A 31 -2.81 -11.90 -16.35
N CYS A 32 -2.51 -10.69 -16.83
CA CYS A 32 -2.91 -10.28 -18.17
C CYS A 32 -1.89 -9.35 -18.83
N GLN A 33 -2.03 -9.19 -20.14
CA GLN A 33 -1.46 -8.09 -20.91
C GLN A 33 -2.56 -7.05 -21.11
N ILE A 34 -2.30 -5.81 -20.68
CA ILE A 34 -3.28 -4.73 -20.70
C ILE A 34 -2.66 -3.46 -21.28
N LEU A 35 -3.39 -2.80 -22.17
CA LEU A 35 -3.00 -1.54 -22.81
C LEU A 35 -3.49 -0.35 -21.98
N PRO A 36 -2.60 0.50 -21.45
CA PRO A 36 -3.00 1.72 -20.76
C PRO A 36 -3.61 2.77 -21.70
N ASN A 37 -4.52 3.56 -21.15
CA ASN A 37 -5.01 4.78 -21.81
C ASN A 37 -3.88 5.81 -21.91
N GLN A 38 -3.67 6.36 -23.10
CA GLN A 38 -2.57 7.29 -23.41
C GLN A 38 -2.75 8.65 -22.74
N ASN A 39 -4.00 9.10 -22.59
CA ASN A 39 -4.33 10.46 -22.15
C ASN A 39 -4.71 10.51 -20.66
N LEU A 40 -4.23 9.54 -19.87
CA LEU A 40 -4.53 9.47 -18.46
C LEU A 40 -3.44 10.17 -17.64
N TYR A 41 -3.82 11.22 -16.92
CA TYR A 41 -2.87 11.98 -16.09
C TYR A 41 -2.33 11.13 -14.92
N HIS A 42 -3.21 10.34 -14.28
CA HIS A 42 -2.86 9.42 -13.19
C HIS A 42 -2.96 7.96 -13.66
N PRO A 43 -1.86 7.29 -14.04
CA PRO A 43 -1.90 5.88 -14.41
C PRO A 43 -2.38 5.02 -13.23
N VAL A 44 -3.22 4.02 -13.50
CA VAL A 44 -3.89 3.23 -12.46
C VAL A 44 -3.02 2.07 -11.97
N LEU A 45 -2.50 1.28 -12.92
CA LEU A 45 -1.87 0.01 -12.60
C LEU A 45 -0.39 0.18 -12.22
N PRO A 46 0.03 -0.37 -11.07
CA PRO A 46 1.43 -0.41 -10.70
C PRO A 46 2.17 -1.46 -11.54
N SER A 47 3.41 -1.17 -11.91
CA SER A 47 4.31 -2.14 -12.53
C SER A 47 5.73 -1.96 -11.99
N LYS A 48 6.43 -3.08 -11.79
CA LYS A 48 7.80 -3.07 -11.28
C LYS A 48 8.76 -3.00 -12.46
N MET A 49 9.44 -1.87 -12.61
CA MET A 49 10.42 -1.60 -13.67
C MET A 49 11.70 -1.08 -13.05
N ASN A 50 12.87 -1.53 -13.51
CA ASN A 50 14.17 -1.05 -13.00
C ASN A 50 14.29 -1.12 -11.46
N ASN A 51 13.79 -2.20 -10.85
CA ASN A 51 13.69 -2.40 -9.39
C ASN A 51 12.86 -1.37 -8.62
N LYS A 52 12.06 -0.56 -9.30
CA LYS A 52 11.15 0.42 -8.70
C LYS A 52 9.70 0.12 -9.06
N LEU A 53 8.79 0.44 -8.16
CA LEU A 53 7.37 0.44 -8.45
C LEU A 53 7.03 1.74 -9.20
N MET A 54 6.48 1.63 -10.40
CA MET A 54 6.17 2.76 -11.27
C MET A 54 4.73 2.66 -11.77
N PHE A 55 4.14 3.82 -12.04
CA PHE A 55 2.82 3.97 -12.65
C PHE A 55 3.04 4.66 -13.98
N VAL A 56 2.78 3.95 -15.08
CA VAL A 56 3.12 4.41 -16.43
C VAL A 56 2.01 4.06 -17.42
N ASN A 57 1.87 4.91 -18.45
CA ASN A 57 0.95 4.65 -19.57
C ASN A 57 1.61 3.88 -20.73
N CYS A 58 2.90 3.57 -20.62
CA CYS A 58 3.66 2.81 -21.60
C CYS A 58 4.78 2.04 -20.90
N GLN A 59 4.83 0.72 -21.09
CA GLN A 59 5.88 -0.13 -20.54
C GLN A 59 7.27 0.34 -20.99
N LYS A 60 7.48 0.45 -22.30
CA LYS A 60 8.78 0.79 -22.86
C LYS A 60 9.29 2.18 -22.45
N CYS A 61 8.40 3.18 -22.39
CA CYS A 61 8.75 4.51 -21.87
C CYS A 61 9.19 4.47 -20.41
N GLY A 62 8.54 3.64 -19.58
CA GLY A 62 8.91 3.48 -18.17
C GLY A 62 10.27 2.81 -17.98
N GLU A 63 10.57 1.80 -18.81
CA GLU A 63 11.85 1.08 -18.80
C GLU A 63 13.02 1.97 -19.27
N ASP A 64 12.83 2.71 -20.35
CA ASP A 64 13.86 3.53 -20.99
C ASP A 64 13.91 4.98 -20.46
N PHE A 65 13.03 5.33 -19.52
CA PHE A 65 12.86 6.69 -18.96
C PHE A 65 12.64 7.78 -20.03
N VAL A 66 11.87 7.46 -21.07
CA VAL A 66 11.52 8.40 -22.15
C VAL A 66 10.58 9.48 -21.61
N ARG A 67 10.93 10.75 -21.84
CA ARG A 67 10.15 11.93 -21.42
C ARG A 67 9.42 12.63 -22.57
N GLU A 68 9.72 12.24 -23.80
CA GLU A 68 9.12 12.78 -25.01
C GLU A 68 7.77 12.12 -25.31
N GLU A 69 7.06 12.65 -26.29
CA GLU A 69 5.79 12.09 -26.74
C GLU A 69 5.98 10.63 -27.22
N CYS A 70 5.20 9.73 -26.64
CA CYS A 70 5.36 8.29 -26.86
C CYS A 70 4.92 7.87 -28.27
N GLN A 71 5.86 7.35 -29.08
CA GLN A 71 5.61 6.79 -30.42
C GLN A 71 5.62 5.26 -30.47
N HIS A 72 5.65 4.59 -29.31
CA HIS A 72 5.70 3.14 -29.21
C HIS A 72 4.41 2.46 -29.68
N SER A 73 4.56 1.25 -30.21
CA SER A 73 3.46 0.39 -30.65
C SER A 73 2.59 -0.08 -29.47
N ILE A 74 1.40 -0.61 -29.78
CA ILE A 74 0.48 -1.18 -28.77
C ILE A 74 1.18 -2.25 -27.92
N GLN A 75 1.97 -3.12 -28.56
CA GLN A 75 2.69 -4.20 -27.90
C GLN A 75 3.77 -3.67 -26.93
N GLU A 76 4.54 -2.66 -27.34
CA GLU A 76 5.57 -2.04 -26.50
C GLU A 76 4.99 -1.20 -25.36
N ARG A 77 3.79 -0.66 -25.56
CA ARG A 77 3.08 0.11 -24.54
C ARG A 77 2.40 -0.74 -23.49
N SER A 78 1.87 -1.89 -23.89
CA SER A 78 1.09 -2.75 -23.02
C SER A 78 1.89 -3.23 -21.82
N LEU A 79 1.23 -3.27 -20.66
CA LEU A 79 1.79 -3.78 -19.41
C LEU A 79 1.49 -5.26 -19.30
N LYS A 80 2.50 -6.04 -18.89
CA LYS A 80 2.33 -7.44 -18.49
C LYS A 80 2.56 -7.58 -16.99
N GLY A 81 1.62 -8.18 -16.29
CA GLY A 81 1.70 -8.30 -14.84
C GLY A 81 0.56 -9.10 -14.24
N THR A 82 0.60 -9.19 -12.92
CA THR A 82 -0.45 -9.80 -12.10
C THR A 82 -0.99 -8.73 -11.16
N TRP A 83 -2.29 -8.53 -11.16
CA TRP A 83 -2.96 -7.51 -10.36
C TRP A 83 -4.18 -8.08 -9.65
N VAL A 84 -4.63 -7.36 -8.64
CA VAL A 84 -5.95 -7.60 -8.02
C VAL A 84 -7.02 -7.20 -9.03
N ILE A 85 -8.07 -8.01 -9.19
CA ILE A 85 -9.12 -7.79 -10.20
C ILE A 85 -9.74 -6.39 -10.05
N GLU A 86 -9.96 -5.93 -8.82
CA GLU A 86 -10.53 -4.62 -8.50
C GLU A 86 -9.69 -3.45 -9.07
N GLU A 87 -8.37 -3.56 -9.10
CA GLU A 87 -7.50 -2.55 -9.75
C GLU A 87 -7.64 -2.60 -11.28
N VAL A 88 -7.76 -3.80 -11.84
CA VAL A 88 -7.96 -3.97 -13.28
C VAL A 88 -9.33 -3.44 -13.70
N LEU A 89 -10.37 -3.64 -12.90
CA LEU A 89 -11.69 -3.06 -13.13
C LEU A 89 -11.63 -1.52 -13.12
N LYS A 90 -10.91 -0.91 -12.16
CA LYS A 90 -10.67 0.54 -12.17
C LYS A 90 -9.87 0.99 -13.38
N ALA A 91 -8.89 0.21 -13.82
CA ALA A 91 -8.12 0.50 -15.02
C ALA A 91 -9.01 0.49 -16.28
N ILE A 92 -9.89 -0.50 -16.41
CA ILE A 92 -10.88 -0.58 -17.50
C ILE A 92 -11.83 0.62 -17.47
N GLU A 93 -12.32 1.03 -16.29
CA GLU A 93 -13.12 2.24 -16.11
C GLU A 93 -12.39 3.49 -16.64
N LYS A 94 -11.05 3.55 -16.48
CA LYS A 94 -10.19 4.63 -16.99
C LYS A 94 -9.75 4.45 -18.45
N GLY A 95 -10.33 3.49 -19.16
CA GLY A 95 -10.14 3.28 -20.60
C GLY A 95 -8.98 2.35 -20.95
N TYR A 96 -8.48 1.56 -20.00
CA TYR A 96 -7.51 0.51 -20.31
C TYR A 96 -8.20 -0.62 -21.09
N GLN A 97 -7.46 -1.29 -21.97
CA GLN A 97 -7.96 -2.40 -22.77
C GLN A 97 -7.17 -3.67 -22.49
N ILE A 98 -7.83 -4.72 -22.00
CA ILE A 98 -7.19 -6.03 -21.87
C ILE A 98 -6.93 -6.57 -23.28
N ILE A 99 -5.66 -6.86 -23.57
CA ILE A 99 -5.24 -7.48 -24.84
C ILE A 99 -5.38 -8.98 -24.74
N GLU A 100 -4.87 -9.56 -23.65
CA GLU A 100 -4.80 -11.00 -23.45
C GLU A 100 -4.84 -11.33 -21.95
N THR A 101 -5.62 -12.33 -21.57
CA THR A 101 -5.66 -12.85 -20.20
C THR A 101 -4.97 -14.21 -20.16
N TYR A 102 -3.95 -14.33 -19.31
CA TYR A 102 -3.17 -15.56 -19.18
C TYR A 102 -3.76 -16.49 -18.13
N GLU A 103 -4.13 -15.92 -16.98
CA GLU A 103 -4.50 -16.69 -15.80
C GLU A 103 -5.38 -15.86 -14.87
N ILE A 104 -6.40 -16.48 -14.28
CA ILE A 104 -7.24 -15.87 -13.25
C ILE A 104 -7.34 -16.80 -12.05
N TRP A 105 -7.04 -16.25 -10.87
CA TRP A 105 -7.19 -16.91 -9.57
C TRP A 105 -8.45 -16.37 -8.91
N GLU A 106 -9.54 -17.13 -8.98
CA GLU A 106 -10.79 -16.77 -8.34
C GLU A 106 -10.79 -17.23 -6.89
N TYR A 107 -11.23 -16.32 -6.02
CA TYR A 107 -11.36 -16.56 -4.60
C TYR A 107 -12.80 -16.31 -4.17
N ASP A 108 -13.30 -17.17 -3.29
CA ASP A 108 -14.55 -16.89 -2.61
C ASP A 108 -14.32 -15.73 -1.64
N THR A 109 -14.98 -14.60 -1.89
CA THR A 109 -14.98 -13.44 -1.01
C THR A 109 -16.31 -13.34 -0.29
N ILE A 110 -16.24 -13.13 1.03
CA ILE A 110 -17.41 -12.89 1.86
C ILE A 110 -17.35 -11.44 2.32
N GLN A 111 -18.30 -10.65 1.87
CA GLN A 111 -18.50 -9.29 2.35
C GLN A 111 -19.31 -9.34 3.66
N LEU A 112 -18.68 -8.97 4.76
CA LEU A 112 -19.31 -8.98 6.08
C LEU A 112 -20.10 -7.67 6.30
N SER A 113 -21.32 -7.79 6.83
CA SER A 113 -22.11 -6.63 7.25
C SER A 113 -21.54 -6.02 8.55
N LYS A 114 -21.99 -4.81 8.93
CA LYS A 114 -21.61 -4.17 10.20
C LYS A 114 -21.87 -5.07 11.41
N ASP A 115 -22.88 -5.94 11.34
CA ASP A 115 -23.29 -6.82 12.43
C ASP A 115 -22.46 -8.12 12.52
N GLN A 116 -21.50 -8.34 11.61
CA GLN A 116 -20.69 -9.56 11.55
C GLN A 116 -19.21 -9.27 11.80
N GLU A 117 -18.62 -9.96 12.78
CA GLU A 117 -17.22 -9.76 13.17
C GLU A 117 -16.25 -10.42 12.16
N GLY A 118 -15.39 -9.59 11.55
CA GLY A 118 -14.32 -10.03 10.65
C GLY A 118 -13.12 -10.67 11.35
N LEU A 119 -12.12 -11.14 10.60
CA LEU A 119 -10.94 -11.85 11.17
C LEU A 119 -10.11 -10.90 12.02
N PHE A 120 -9.92 -9.73 11.44
CA PHE A 120 -9.04 -8.72 11.99
C PHE A 120 -9.84 -7.63 12.69
N SER A 121 -11.17 -7.59 12.57
CA SER A 121 -12.03 -6.53 13.09
C SER A 121 -11.79 -6.28 14.59
N GLY A 122 -11.87 -7.32 15.44
CA GLY A 122 -11.64 -7.14 16.88
C GLY A 122 -10.23 -6.60 17.21
N MET A 123 -9.20 -7.12 16.55
CA MET A 123 -7.82 -6.66 16.74
C MET A 123 -7.61 -5.22 16.23
N MET A 124 -8.07 -4.92 15.02
CA MET A 124 -7.95 -3.61 14.39
C MET A 124 -8.71 -2.57 15.20
N ASN A 125 -9.95 -2.86 15.57
CA ASN A 125 -10.79 -1.98 16.40
C ASN A 125 -10.11 -1.68 17.73
N LYS A 126 -9.46 -2.68 18.35
CA LYS A 126 -8.73 -2.48 19.60
C LYS A 126 -7.55 -1.53 19.44
N PHE A 127 -6.70 -1.72 18.43
CA PHE A 127 -5.55 -0.85 18.22
C PHE A 127 -5.94 0.54 17.69
N LEU A 128 -7.02 0.64 16.92
CA LEU A 128 -7.61 1.91 16.50
C LEU A 128 -8.14 2.69 17.70
N GLN A 129 -8.88 2.04 18.61
CA GLN A 129 -9.32 2.62 19.88
C GLN A 129 -8.13 3.17 20.68
N ILE A 130 -7.08 2.37 20.87
CA ILE A 130 -5.88 2.79 21.62
C ILE A 130 -5.19 3.97 20.93
N LYS A 131 -4.98 3.89 19.60
CA LYS A 131 -4.37 4.96 18.80
C LYS A 131 -5.15 6.26 18.93
N GLN A 132 -6.48 6.20 18.81
CA GLN A 132 -7.32 7.40 18.84
C GLN A 132 -7.33 8.02 20.24
N GLN A 133 -7.51 7.22 21.29
CA GLN A 133 -7.45 7.70 22.67
C GLN A 133 -6.08 8.32 23.00
N ALA A 134 -5.00 7.72 22.53
CA ALA A 134 -3.64 8.23 22.73
C ALA A 134 -3.31 9.47 21.88
N SER A 135 -4.15 9.85 20.92
CA SER A 135 -3.96 11.05 20.10
C SER A 135 -4.43 12.33 20.78
N GLY A 136 -5.13 12.22 21.92
CA GLY A 136 -5.75 13.35 22.59
C GLY A 136 -7.03 13.82 21.90
N TRP A 137 -7.58 14.93 22.38
CA TRP A 137 -8.83 15.50 21.85
C TRP A 137 -8.57 16.28 20.56
N PRO A 138 -9.47 16.18 19.56
CA PRO A 138 -9.42 17.07 18.40
C PRO A 138 -9.49 18.54 18.82
N LYS A 139 -8.86 19.43 18.06
CA LYS A 139 -8.77 20.87 18.37
C LYS A 139 -10.12 21.57 18.47
N HIS A 140 -11.13 21.06 17.77
CA HIS A 140 -12.49 21.59 17.79
C HIS A 140 -13.34 21.09 18.98
N CYS A 141 -12.82 20.17 19.81
CA CYS A 141 -13.51 19.62 20.97
C CYS A 141 -13.07 20.33 22.26
N LEU A 142 -13.61 21.53 22.53
CA LEU A 142 -13.23 22.35 23.68
C LEU A 142 -14.13 22.08 24.90
N THR A 143 -15.42 21.87 24.64
CA THR A 143 -16.45 21.63 25.65
C THR A 143 -16.70 20.14 25.86
N ASP A 144 -17.20 19.76 27.04
CA ASP A 144 -17.54 18.36 27.30
C ASP A 144 -18.71 17.86 26.43
N GLU A 145 -19.57 18.75 25.95
CA GLU A 145 -20.62 18.43 24.97
C GLU A 145 -20.04 18.07 23.60
N GLU A 146 -19.04 18.83 23.10
CA GLU A 146 -18.34 18.51 21.86
C GLU A 146 -17.56 17.20 21.97
N LYS A 147 -16.90 16.98 23.11
CA LYS A 147 -16.17 15.74 23.39
C LYS A 147 -17.09 14.51 23.38
N ASN A 148 -18.27 14.59 24.00
CA ASN A 148 -19.24 13.49 23.97
C ASN A 148 -19.79 13.29 22.55
N ARG A 149 -20.13 14.37 21.83
CA ARG A 149 -20.54 14.26 20.42
C ARG A 149 -19.48 13.58 19.54
N TYR A 150 -18.21 13.87 19.78
CA TYR A 150 -17.11 13.21 19.07
C TYR A 150 -17.04 11.70 19.38
N ILE A 151 -17.21 11.30 20.64
CA ILE A 151 -17.27 9.88 21.02
C ILE A 151 -18.45 9.18 20.34
N ASP A 152 -19.64 9.79 20.38
CA ASP A 152 -20.86 9.24 19.78
C ASP A 152 -20.70 9.11 18.26
N ALA A 153 -20.17 10.14 17.59
CA ALA A 153 -19.91 10.09 16.15
C ALA A 153 -18.89 9.00 15.79
N PHE A 154 -17.87 8.77 16.63
CA PHE A 154 -16.89 7.71 16.43
C PHE A 154 -17.51 6.32 16.62
N LEU A 155 -18.41 6.16 17.59
CA LEU A 155 -19.17 4.93 17.77
C LEU A 155 -20.11 4.68 16.58
N ASP A 156 -20.88 5.68 16.15
CA ASP A 156 -21.86 5.54 15.06
C ASP A 156 -21.20 5.21 13.72
N ARG A 157 -20.04 5.84 13.45
CA ARG A 157 -19.34 5.70 12.18
C ARG A 157 -18.45 4.47 12.13
N GLU A 158 -17.66 4.24 13.19
CA GLU A 158 -16.60 3.22 13.22
C GLU A 158 -16.95 1.97 14.04
N ASP A 159 -18.06 1.97 14.76
CA ASP A 159 -18.45 0.91 15.71
C ASP A 159 -17.36 0.66 16.78
N ILE A 160 -16.68 1.74 17.18
CA ILE A 160 -15.62 1.71 18.19
C ILE A 160 -15.99 2.68 19.30
N LYS A 161 -16.23 2.15 20.50
CA LYS A 161 -16.50 2.98 21.67
C LYS A 161 -15.20 3.56 22.24
N LEU A 162 -15.05 4.87 22.22
CA LEU A 162 -13.97 5.57 22.92
C LEU A 162 -14.35 5.85 24.38
N GLU A 163 -13.35 5.83 25.27
CA GLU A 163 -13.54 6.16 26.69
C GLU A 163 -13.09 7.60 26.98
N PHE A 164 -14.01 8.44 27.42
CA PHE A 164 -13.78 9.87 27.70
C PHE A 164 -12.53 10.11 28.57
N SER A 165 -12.35 9.33 29.64
CA SER A 165 -11.22 9.48 30.57
C SER A 165 -9.88 8.97 30.04
N LYS A 166 -9.88 8.20 28.94
CA LYS A 166 -8.66 7.65 28.33
C LYS A 166 -8.17 8.45 27.14
N ILE A 167 -8.95 9.43 26.66
CA ILE A 167 -8.52 10.33 25.58
C ILE A 167 -7.54 11.34 26.17
N ILE A 168 -6.27 10.97 26.15
CA ILE A 168 -5.14 11.71 26.71
C ILE A 168 -3.99 11.58 25.73
N GLU A 169 -3.36 12.70 25.38
CA GLU A 169 -2.21 12.70 24.49
C GLU A 169 -1.07 11.84 25.08
N ASN A 170 -0.69 10.80 24.33
CA ASN A 170 0.39 9.90 24.68
C ASN A 170 1.13 9.48 23.40
N PRO A 171 2.19 10.22 23.01
CA PRO A 171 2.92 9.97 21.76
C PRO A 171 3.50 8.56 21.66
N CYS A 172 3.97 8.00 22.77
CA CYS A 172 4.57 6.65 22.80
C CYS A 172 3.52 5.57 22.54
N LEU A 173 2.40 5.60 23.28
CA LEU A 173 1.31 4.65 23.12
C LEU A 173 0.67 4.76 21.74
N ARG A 174 0.50 6.00 21.25
CA ARG A 174 0.02 6.28 19.89
C ARG A 174 0.94 5.66 18.84
N SER A 175 2.25 5.80 19.00
CA SER A 175 3.25 5.23 18.08
C SER A 175 3.20 3.70 18.09
N LEU A 176 3.12 3.08 19.27
CA LEU A 176 2.97 1.62 19.42
C LEU A 176 1.71 1.11 18.74
N ALA A 177 0.56 1.75 18.97
CA ALA A 177 -0.70 1.35 18.36
C ALA A 177 -0.67 1.52 16.83
N LYS A 178 -0.09 2.62 16.32
CA LYS A 178 0.12 2.83 14.89
C LYS A 178 1.03 1.75 14.28
N LEU A 179 2.10 1.39 14.98
CA LEU A 179 3.03 0.34 14.54
C LEU A 179 2.31 -1.01 14.42
N MET A 180 1.50 -1.40 15.41
CA MET A 180 0.75 -2.66 15.38
C MET A 180 -0.24 -2.71 14.20
N LEU A 181 -0.92 -1.60 13.90
CA LEU A 181 -1.81 -1.50 12.74
C LEU A 181 -1.04 -1.63 11.40
N ASN A 182 0.12 -0.99 11.28
CA ASN A 182 0.89 -0.95 10.04
C ASN A 182 1.73 -2.21 9.80
N SER A 183 2.29 -2.82 10.85
CA SER A 183 3.16 -4.00 10.73
C SER A 183 2.40 -5.26 10.36
N PHE A 184 1.10 -5.33 10.69
CA PHE A 184 0.31 -6.55 10.54
C PHE A 184 0.22 -7.01 9.09
N TRP A 185 -0.22 -6.14 8.18
CA TRP A 185 -0.33 -6.52 6.77
C TRP A 185 1.04 -6.75 6.12
N GLY A 186 2.07 -6.02 6.58
CA GLY A 186 3.45 -6.21 6.10
C GLY A 186 4.00 -7.60 6.39
N LYS A 187 3.54 -8.26 7.45
CA LYS A 187 3.90 -9.65 7.74
C LYS A 187 3.37 -10.63 6.70
N PHE A 188 2.17 -10.41 6.16
CA PHE A 188 1.63 -11.23 5.08
C PHE A 188 2.43 -11.13 3.77
N ALA A 189 3.21 -10.06 3.60
CA ALA A 189 4.05 -9.83 2.42
C ALA A 189 5.54 -10.15 2.66
N GLN A 190 5.89 -10.72 3.82
CA GLN A 190 7.28 -10.91 4.19
C GLN A 190 7.95 -11.94 3.26
N LYS A 191 9.09 -11.58 2.64
CA LYS A 191 9.93 -12.55 1.91
C LYS A 191 10.32 -13.67 2.86
N GLU A 192 9.90 -14.89 2.55
CA GLU A 192 10.10 -16.07 3.41
C GLU A 192 11.56 -16.49 3.45
N ASN A 193 12.20 -16.53 2.28
CA ASN A 193 13.62 -16.83 2.16
C ASN A 193 14.46 -15.53 2.19
N GLN A 194 14.82 -15.10 3.40
CA GLN A 194 15.72 -13.96 3.61
C GLN A 194 17.18 -14.41 3.62
N ASN A 195 18.06 -13.54 3.16
CA ASN A 195 19.50 -13.71 3.34
C ASN A 195 19.81 -13.80 4.84
N LYS A 196 20.48 -14.88 5.22
CA LYS A 196 21.00 -15.13 6.56
C LYS A 196 22.49 -14.88 6.57
N THR A 197 22.97 -14.41 7.72
CA THR A 197 24.39 -14.19 7.95
C THR A 197 24.87 -15.10 9.07
N SER A 198 25.85 -15.94 8.76
CA SER A 198 26.54 -16.80 9.73
C SER A 198 27.96 -16.28 9.97
N ILE A 199 28.41 -16.33 11.22
CA ILE A 199 29.80 -16.05 11.59
C ILE A 199 30.49 -17.39 11.76
N VAL A 200 31.36 -17.74 10.82
CA VAL A 200 32.03 -19.04 10.76
C VAL A 200 33.49 -18.84 11.15
N ARG A 201 33.94 -19.64 12.11
CA ARG A 201 35.35 -19.65 12.58
C ARG A 201 36.06 -20.95 12.31
N ASP A 202 35.31 -21.99 11.95
CA ASP A 202 35.83 -23.31 11.66
C ASP A 202 35.81 -23.59 10.15
N CYS A 203 36.90 -24.16 9.65
CA CYS A 203 37.00 -24.52 8.23
C CYS A 203 36.01 -25.63 7.85
N GLY A 204 35.73 -26.58 8.75
CA GLY A 204 34.76 -27.66 8.51
C GLY A 204 33.36 -27.11 8.30
N GLU A 205 32.90 -26.25 9.21
CA GLU A 205 31.61 -25.56 9.09
C GLU A 205 31.52 -24.77 7.77
N PHE A 206 32.61 -24.13 7.35
CA PHE A 206 32.64 -23.42 6.07
C PHE A 206 32.45 -24.35 4.86
N PHE A 207 33.17 -25.47 4.80
CA PHE A 207 33.05 -26.43 3.71
C PHE A 207 31.70 -27.16 3.73
N ASP A 208 31.15 -27.46 4.90
CA ASP A 208 29.80 -28.01 5.06
C ASP A 208 28.77 -27.03 4.47
N MET A 209 28.93 -25.73 4.72
CA MET A 209 28.05 -24.72 4.12
C MET A 209 28.18 -24.63 2.59
N LEU A 210 29.39 -24.70 2.04
CA LEU A 210 29.61 -24.66 0.59
C LEU A 210 29.09 -25.91 -0.14
N THR A 211 29.11 -27.06 0.52
CA THR A 211 28.74 -28.35 -0.07
C THR A 211 27.29 -28.74 0.20
N ASN A 212 26.60 -28.05 1.10
CA ASN A 212 25.20 -28.31 1.39
C ASN A 212 24.30 -27.92 0.19
N PRO A 213 23.61 -28.89 -0.43
CA PRO A 213 22.80 -28.65 -1.63
C PRO A 213 21.54 -27.80 -1.33
N SER A 214 21.14 -27.69 -0.07
CA SER A 214 19.93 -26.98 0.36
C SER A 214 20.14 -25.47 0.47
N ILE A 215 21.39 -25.01 0.47
CA ILE A 215 21.73 -23.59 0.64
C ILE A 215 22.50 -23.05 -0.56
N HIS A 216 22.38 -21.74 -0.75
CA HIS A 216 23.13 -20.97 -1.72
C HIS A 216 23.95 -19.92 -0.96
N VAL A 217 25.27 -20.00 -1.08
CA VAL A 217 26.18 -19.03 -0.47
C VAL A 217 26.32 -17.83 -1.41
N ASN A 218 25.87 -16.67 -0.95
CA ASN A 218 25.84 -15.42 -1.71
C ASN A 218 27.18 -14.68 -1.63
N THR A 219 27.75 -14.59 -0.44
CA THR A 219 28.97 -13.80 -0.20
C THR A 219 29.74 -14.34 0.98
N VAL A 220 31.07 -14.41 0.86
CA VAL A 220 31.99 -14.76 1.94
C VAL A 220 32.91 -13.58 2.18
N LEU A 221 32.88 -13.02 3.38
CA LEU A 221 33.67 -11.85 3.77
C LEU A 221 34.61 -12.24 4.91
N PRO A 222 35.94 -12.30 4.70
CA PRO A 222 36.88 -12.47 5.79
C PRO A 222 36.89 -11.19 6.64
N VAL A 223 36.56 -11.31 7.93
CA VAL A 223 36.59 -10.20 8.88
C VAL A 223 37.98 -10.08 9.50
N ASN A 224 38.62 -11.21 9.77
CA ASN A 224 40.00 -11.34 10.23
C ASN A 224 40.54 -12.74 9.86
N GLU A 225 41.74 -13.08 10.33
CA GLU A 225 42.43 -14.33 10.01
C GLU A 225 41.67 -15.60 10.46
N GLU A 226 40.77 -15.48 11.44
CA GLU A 226 40.07 -16.62 12.05
C GLU A 226 38.54 -16.57 11.88
N THR A 227 38.00 -15.55 11.20
CA THR A 227 36.55 -15.31 11.15
C THR A 227 36.09 -14.93 9.75
N LEU A 228 35.16 -15.72 9.23
CA LEU A 228 34.41 -15.47 8.01
C LEU A 228 32.99 -15.05 8.35
N LEU A 229 32.49 -14.03 7.65
CA LEU A 229 31.09 -13.65 7.64
C LEU A 229 30.49 -14.12 6.32
N ILE A 230 29.56 -15.07 6.41
CA ILE A 230 28.99 -15.75 5.25
C ILE A 230 27.53 -15.37 5.15
N THR A 231 27.15 -14.77 4.02
CA THR A 231 25.77 -14.51 3.68
C THR A 231 25.25 -15.62 2.76
N TRP A 232 24.12 -16.21 3.10
CA TRP A 232 23.54 -17.34 2.40
C TRP A 232 22.01 -17.28 2.43
N GLU A 233 21.34 -17.98 1.53
CA GLU A 233 19.90 -18.22 1.57
C GLU A 233 19.61 -19.70 1.26
N PHE A 234 18.40 -20.18 1.57
CA PHE A 234 18.01 -21.52 1.13
C PHE A 234 17.79 -21.51 -0.39
N ARG A 235 17.90 -22.67 -1.04
CA ARG A 235 17.40 -22.79 -2.41
C ARG A 235 15.87 -22.82 -2.40
N GLU A 236 15.25 -22.43 -3.51
CA GLU A 236 13.78 -22.31 -3.61
C GLU A 236 13.07 -23.63 -3.28
N GLU A 237 13.67 -24.77 -3.60
CA GLU A 237 13.11 -26.10 -3.37
C GLU A 237 13.30 -26.61 -1.93
N ALA A 238 14.06 -25.88 -1.11
CA ALA A 238 14.53 -26.35 0.18
C ALA A 238 14.07 -25.48 1.38
N TYR A 239 13.34 -24.38 1.14
CA TYR A 239 12.79 -23.57 2.23
C TYR A 239 11.35 -23.97 2.55
N ASP A 240 11.05 -24.00 3.85
CA ASP A 240 9.68 -24.21 4.33
C ASP A 240 8.85 -22.94 4.14
N VAL A 241 7.68 -23.09 3.52
CA VAL A 241 6.69 -22.02 3.42
C VAL A 241 6.12 -21.73 4.80
N SER A 242 6.13 -20.46 5.19
CA SER A 242 5.57 -19.99 6.44
C SER A 242 4.05 -20.01 6.39
N SER A 243 3.44 -20.62 7.40
CA SER A 243 1.98 -20.59 7.60
C SER A 243 1.43 -19.19 7.91
N THR A 244 2.30 -18.18 8.11
CA THR A 244 1.91 -16.81 8.47
C THR A 244 1.91 -15.83 7.31
N VAL A 245 2.42 -16.23 6.14
CA VAL A 245 2.52 -15.38 4.95
C VAL A 245 1.30 -15.61 4.05
N ASN A 246 0.74 -14.53 3.51
CA ASN A 246 -0.37 -14.60 2.56
C ASN A 246 -0.28 -13.44 1.59
N VAL A 247 0.43 -13.67 0.48
CA VAL A 247 0.69 -12.67 -0.55
C VAL A 247 -0.59 -12.15 -1.21
N VAL A 248 -1.66 -12.95 -1.23
CA VAL A 248 -2.96 -12.56 -1.78
C VAL A 248 -3.56 -11.47 -0.90
N LEU A 249 -3.69 -11.71 0.41
CA LEU A 249 -4.21 -10.72 1.35
C LEU A 249 -3.38 -9.43 1.35
N ALA A 250 -2.05 -9.54 1.32
CA ALA A 250 -1.18 -8.38 1.21
C ALA A 250 -1.44 -7.58 -0.09
N SER A 251 -1.63 -8.29 -1.20
CA SER A 251 -1.93 -7.69 -2.50
C SER A 251 -3.25 -6.92 -2.46
N TYR A 252 -4.31 -7.50 -1.88
CA TYR A 252 -5.59 -6.82 -1.66
C TYR A 252 -5.47 -5.57 -0.79
N VAL A 253 -4.78 -5.64 0.35
CA VAL A 253 -4.59 -4.48 1.23
C VAL A 253 -3.94 -3.33 0.47
N THR A 254 -2.86 -3.60 -0.28
CA THR A 254 -2.17 -2.54 -1.02
C THR A 254 -2.96 -2.04 -2.23
N ALA A 255 -3.68 -2.92 -2.92
CA ALA A 255 -4.55 -2.56 -4.05
C ALA A 255 -5.69 -1.65 -3.61
N LEU A 256 -6.42 -2.02 -2.55
CA LEU A 256 -7.52 -1.23 -2.02
C LEU A 256 -7.02 0.11 -1.45
N ALA A 257 -5.86 0.15 -0.80
CA ALA A 257 -5.24 1.40 -0.36
C ALA A 257 -4.91 2.33 -1.53
N ARG A 258 -4.34 1.80 -2.61
CA ARG A 258 -4.06 2.57 -3.84
C ARG A 258 -5.34 3.09 -4.48
N LEU A 259 -6.38 2.26 -4.59
CA LEU A 259 -7.68 2.66 -5.13
C LEU A 259 -8.34 3.75 -4.27
N LYS A 260 -8.21 3.66 -2.95
CA LYS A 260 -8.69 4.70 -2.02
C LYS A 260 -7.95 6.01 -2.27
N LEU A 261 -6.63 6.00 -2.38
CA LEU A 261 -5.84 7.19 -2.72
C LEU A 261 -6.24 7.73 -4.11
N TYR A 262 -6.40 6.85 -5.09
CA TYR A 262 -6.81 7.19 -6.44
C TYR A 262 -8.15 7.93 -6.46
N SER A 263 -9.11 7.55 -5.61
CA SER A 263 -10.40 8.26 -5.49
C SER A 263 -10.27 9.73 -5.07
N PHE A 264 -9.19 10.10 -4.37
CA PHE A 264 -8.87 11.48 -4.07
C PHE A 264 -8.16 12.16 -5.24
N LEU A 265 -7.25 11.46 -5.91
CA LEU A 265 -6.57 11.95 -7.12
C LEU A 265 -7.57 12.27 -8.24
N GLU A 266 -8.67 11.53 -8.35
CA GLU A 266 -9.75 11.82 -9.29
C GLU A 266 -10.46 13.15 -9.00
N LYS A 267 -10.49 13.62 -7.75
CA LYS A 267 -11.10 14.91 -7.40
C LYS A 267 -10.20 16.09 -7.72
N VAL A 268 -8.89 15.90 -7.55
CA VAL A 268 -7.90 16.98 -7.74
C VAL A 268 -7.30 16.98 -9.14
N GLU A 269 -7.34 15.85 -9.84
CA GLU A 269 -6.84 15.65 -11.20
C GLU A 269 -5.42 16.22 -11.37
N GLU A 270 -5.22 17.12 -12.33
CA GLU A 270 -3.95 17.79 -12.63
C GLU A 270 -3.45 18.70 -11.51
N ARG A 271 -4.28 18.98 -10.50
CA ARG A 271 -3.87 19.78 -9.34
C ARG A 271 -3.01 18.99 -8.36
N ALA A 272 -3.00 17.65 -8.42
CA ALA A 272 -2.09 16.84 -7.61
C ALA A 272 -0.64 17.06 -8.05
N VAL A 273 0.18 17.64 -7.17
CA VAL A 273 1.59 17.96 -7.44
C VAL A 273 2.52 16.87 -6.91
N TYR A 274 2.16 16.23 -5.80
CA TYR A 274 2.94 15.15 -5.22
C TYR A 274 2.03 14.16 -4.50
N VAL A 275 2.41 12.88 -4.56
CA VAL A 275 1.65 11.77 -3.99
C VAL A 275 2.64 10.77 -3.39
N ASP A 276 2.43 10.37 -2.14
CA ASP A 276 3.19 9.30 -1.50
C ASP A 276 2.29 8.47 -0.59
N THR A 277 2.06 7.21 -0.96
CA THR A 277 1.42 6.12 -0.22
C THR A 277 0.02 6.40 0.34
N ASP A 278 -0.13 7.39 1.21
CA ASP A 278 -1.33 7.81 1.92
C ASP A 278 -1.48 9.35 2.00
N SER A 279 -0.63 10.10 1.30
CA SER A 279 -0.63 11.57 1.27
C SER A 279 -0.73 12.13 -0.16
N CYS A 280 -1.32 13.32 -0.28
CA CYS A 280 -1.40 14.08 -1.53
C CYS A 280 -1.20 15.57 -1.27
N ILE A 281 -0.24 16.18 -1.97
CA ILE A 281 -0.06 17.63 -2.04
C ILE A 281 -0.66 18.09 -3.35
N TYR A 282 -1.56 19.07 -3.30
CA TYR A 282 -2.27 19.54 -4.47
C TYR A 282 -2.51 21.05 -4.43
N ILE A 283 -2.76 21.63 -5.60
CA ILE A 283 -3.07 23.06 -5.76
C ILE A 283 -4.54 23.29 -5.41
N SER A 284 -4.81 24.05 -4.36
CA SER A 284 -6.15 24.60 -4.09
C SER A 284 -6.41 25.83 -4.97
N ARG A 285 -7.60 25.90 -5.57
CA ARG A 285 -8.02 27.06 -6.37
C ARG A 285 -9.44 27.45 -6.00
N LYS A 286 -9.70 28.75 -5.91
CA LYS A 286 -11.03 29.28 -5.64
C LYS A 286 -12.03 28.80 -6.70
N GLY A 287 -13.12 28.19 -6.25
CA GLY A 287 -14.19 27.68 -7.12
C GLY A 287 -14.00 26.25 -7.62
N LEU A 288 -12.93 25.56 -7.20
CA LEU A 288 -12.78 24.12 -7.38
C LEU A 288 -12.93 23.42 -6.03
N ASP A 289 -13.44 22.19 -6.05
CA ASP A 289 -13.64 21.40 -4.85
C ASP A 289 -12.31 20.82 -4.35
N ASP A 290 -12.03 21.04 -3.08
CA ASP A 290 -10.85 20.50 -2.42
C ASP A 290 -11.15 19.14 -1.75
N ILE A 291 -10.09 18.42 -1.37
CA ILE A 291 -10.25 17.13 -0.70
C ILE A 291 -10.86 17.36 0.68
N SER A 292 -12.03 16.76 0.93
CA SER A 292 -12.68 16.77 2.24
C SER A 292 -11.80 16.11 3.30
N THR A 293 -11.59 16.80 4.42
CA THR A 293 -10.84 16.28 5.56
C THR A 293 -11.76 15.76 6.66
N GLY A 294 -11.24 14.89 7.52
CA GLY A 294 -12.01 14.32 8.62
C GLY A 294 -11.14 13.58 9.64
N ASP A 295 -11.75 13.27 10.79
CA ASP A 295 -11.09 12.65 11.94
C ASP A 295 -11.26 11.12 12.01
N PHE A 296 -11.95 10.56 11.02
CA PHE A 296 -12.36 9.17 11.01
C PHE A 296 -11.49 8.34 10.07
N ILE A 297 -11.68 7.03 10.10
CA ILE A 297 -10.75 6.14 9.42
C ILE A 297 -11.01 6.19 7.91
N GLY A 298 -9.93 6.36 7.15
CA GLY A 298 -9.97 6.51 5.69
C GLY A 298 -10.32 7.92 5.21
N ASP A 299 -10.52 8.88 6.12
CA ASP A 299 -10.54 10.30 5.80
C ASP A 299 -9.12 10.83 5.61
N MET A 300 -8.99 11.88 4.81
CA MET A 300 -7.73 12.61 4.67
C MET A 300 -7.61 13.58 5.85
N THR A 301 -6.46 13.60 6.52
CA THR A 301 -6.19 14.55 7.61
C THR A 301 -5.41 15.75 7.08
N ASP A 302 -5.77 16.95 7.54
CA ASP A 302 -4.98 18.15 7.28
C ASP A 302 -3.73 18.19 8.18
N GLU A 303 -2.56 17.92 7.59
CA GLU A 303 -1.28 17.95 8.30
C GLU A 303 -0.79 19.36 8.63
N LEU A 304 -1.27 20.39 7.90
CA LEU A 304 -0.85 21.78 8.06
C LEU A 304 -1.72 22.55 9.04
N ASN A 305 -2.72 21.90 9.64
CA ASN A 305 -3.58 22.46 10.68
C ASN A 305 -4.23 23.80 10.27
N GLY A 306 -4.80 23.85 9.06
CA GLY A 306 -5.40 25.03 8.46
C GLY A 306 -4.42 25.99 7.79
N GLY A 307 -3.12 25.69 7.85
CA GLY A 307 -2.10 26.37 7.04
C GLY A 307 -2.17 25.98 5.57
N PHE A 308 -1.33 26.62 4.75
CA PHE A 308 -1.21 26.31 3.33
C PHE A 308 0.24 26.36 2.85
N ILE A 309 0.55 25.54 1.85
CA ILE A 309 1.85 25.55 1.18
C ILE A 309 1.87 26.72 0.20
N SER A 310 2.84 27.62 0.35
CA SER A 310 3.05 28.76 -0.55
C SER A 310 4.02 28.42 -1.69
N GLU A 311 5.00 27.56 -1.42
CA GLU A 311 6.00 27.13 -2.40
C GLU A 311 6.29 25.63 -2.24
N PHE A 312 6.36 24.90 -3.36
CA PHE A 312 6.69 23.48 -3.39
C PHE A 312 7.74 23.21 -4.47
N VAL A 313 8.78 22.45 -4.12
CA VAL A 313 9.82 22.01 -5.06
C VAL A 313 10.06 20.52 -4.86
N SER A 314 10.14 19.76 -5.95
CA SER A 314 10.46 18.33 -5.92
C SER A 314 11.56 17.99 -6.92
N GLY A 315 12.54 17.22 -6.46
CA GLY A 315 13.55 16.56 -7.30
C GLY A 315 13.16 15.13 -7.68
N GLY A 316 12.06 14.61 -7.14
CA GLY A 316 11.56 13.26 -7.41
C GLY A 316 10.89 12.62 -6.18
N PRO A 317 10.57 11.32 -6.27
CA PRO A 317 9.95 10.58 -5.16
C PRO A 317 10.79 10.67 -3.89
N LYS A 318 10.15 11.07 -2.78
CA LYS A 318 10.77 11.23 -1.45
C LYS A 318 11.92 12.24 -1.39
N ASN A 319 12.00 13.14 -2.37
CA ASN A 319 12.96 14.23 -2.42
C ASN A 319 12.24 15.52 -2.83
N TYR A 320 11.71 16.22 -1.84
CA TYR A 320 10.98 17.47 -2.01
C TYR A 320 11.17 18.36 -0.78
N ALA A 321 10.92 19.66 -0.97
CA ALA A 321 10.90 20.66 0.08
C ALA A 321 9.73 21.61 -0.15
N TYR A 322 9.18 22.18 0.91
CA TYR A 322 8.10 23.13 0.79
C TYR A 322 8.13 24.20 1.86
N LYS A 323 7.65 25.40 1.48
CA LYS A 323 7.38 26.50 2.40
C LYS A 323 5.89 26.51 2.68
N TYR A 324 5.51 26.58 3.96
CA TYR A 324 4.11 26.69 4.35
C TYR A 324 3.90 27.81 5.36
N THR A 325 2.72 28.42 5.29
CA THR A 325 2.26 29.48 6.18
C THR A 325 1.22 28.90 7.12
N THR A 326 1.44 29.04 8.42
CA THR A 326 0.48 28.60 9.45
C THR A 326 -0.74 29.53 9.52
N LEU A 327 -1.78 29.12 10.24
CA LEU A 327 -2.92 30.00 10.56
C LEU A 327 -2.51 31.30 11.28
N SER A 328 -1.41 31.29 12.04
CA SER A 328 -0.88 32.48 12.71
C SER A 328 -0.08 33.40 11.78
N GLY A 329 0.12 33.01 10.52
CA GLY A 329 0.90 33.76 9.54
C GLY A 329 2.42 33.54 9.62
N GLU A 330 2.87 32.56 10.42
CA GLU A 330 4.28 32.19 10.49
C GLU A 330 4.68 31.34 9.30
N GLU A 331 5.81 31.65 8.67
CA GLU A 331 6.37 30.85 7.59
C GLU A 331 7.38 29.83 8.12
N GLN A 332 7.26 28.60 7.63
CA GLN A 332 8.18 27.51 7.93
C GLN A 332 8.59 26.78 6.66
N ILE A 333 9.78 26.14 6.69
CA ILE A 333 10.33 25.36 5.58
C ILE A 333 10.54 23.93 6.08
N VAL A 334 10.07 22.96 5.29
CA VAL A 334 10.23 21.52 5.52
C VAL A 334 11.02 20.90 4.39
#